data_AF-A0A2U2DQD0-F1
#
_entry.id   AF-A0A2U2DQD0-F1
#
_cell.length_a   1.000
_cell.length_b   1.000
_cell.length_c   1.000
_cell.angle_alpha   90.00
_cell.angle_beta   90.00
_cell.angle_gamma   90.00
#
_symmetry.space_group_name_H-M   'P 1'
#
loop_
_entity.id
_entity.type
_entity.pdbx_description
1 polymer ?
#
loop_
_entity_poly.entity_id
_entity_poly.type
_entity_poly.pdbx_seq_one_letter_code
_entity_poly.pdbx_strand_id
1 'polypeptide(L)'
;MRENVKGVVAKIEQVLGPAYRSLGLTMVIEEDGGELAVRFQAGPRVFSPMSLWFGVDVDRDVTLQDATVAVNCYDLIEVGDNGWIHWWYLQDTSHRIEGTDEEILAGMKEEMMTYTVIDVDYSRPRIIQSTAFALAWEEAVRGTTQVNDIEEVIVERDSVRETESFVFEDVLGREFRVSYPFDEEIPALITIDGRKVLEIRQHENAEMEQALNALFDPRNLPRHSR
;
A
#
# COMPACT_ATOMS: atom_id res chain seq x y z
N MET A 1 26.04 15.97 5.72
CA MET A 1 25.28 17.03 6.40
C MET A 1 26.09 18.30 6.53
N ARG A 2 25.74 19.28 5.71
CA ARG A 2 26.33 20.62 5.65
C ARG A 2 26.09 21.40 6.96
N GLU A 3 27.03 22.26 7.34
CA GLU A 3 26.94 23.05 8.59
C GLU A 3 25.69 23.93 8.64
N ASN A 4 25.32 24.52 7.49
CA ASN A 4 24.20 25.46 7.36
C ASN A 4 22.81 24.82 7.58
N VAL A 5 22.71 23.48 7.67
CA VAL A 5 21.44 22.77 7.92
C VAL A 5 21.38 22.09 9.30
N LYS A 6 22.51 22.02 10.02
CA LYS A 6 22.55 21.37 11.35
C LYS A 6 21.60 22.04 12.35
N GLY A 7 21.48 23.37 12.28
CA GLY A 7 20.63 24.14 13.19
C GLY A 7 19.15 23.77 13.07
N VAL A 8 18.62 23.69 11.84
CA VAL A 8 17.21 23.33 11.62
C VAL A 8 16.94 21.86 11.94
N VAL A 9 17.86 20.95 11.59
CA VAL A 9 17.76 19.53 11.95
C VAL A 9 17.72 19.34 13.46
N ALA A 10 18.56 20.05 14.22
CA ALA A 10 18.55 19.98 15.67
C ALA A 10 17.22 20.48 16.27
N LYS A 11 16.62 21.53 15.69
CA LYS A 11 15.29 22.01 16.10
C LYS A 11 14.19 20.98 15.83
N ILE A 12 14.19 20.37 14.65
CA ILE A 12 13.26 19.28 14.27
C ILE A 12 13.40 18.13 15.27
N GLU A 13 14.62 17.69 15.52
CA GLU A 13 14.91 16.59 16.45
C GLU A 13 14.43 16.89 17.87
N GLN A 14 14.62 18.12 18.35
CA GLN A 14 14.21 18.54 19.68
C GLN A 14 12.68 18.50 19.85
N VAL A 15 11.93 18.96 18.84
CA VAL A 15 10.47 19.14 18.95
C VAL A 15 9.67 17.95 18.45
N LEU A 16 10.04 17.39 17.29
CA LEU A 16 9.36 16.24 16.67
C LEU A 16 9.93 14.91 17.13
N GLY A 17 11.15 14.89 17.67
CA GLY A 17 11.81 13.72 18.28
C GLY A 17 10.88 12.83 19.10
N PRO A 18 10.21 13.38 20.14
CA PRO A 18 9.27 12.60 20.94
C PRO A 18 8.10 12.00 20.14
N ALA A 19 7.59 12.72 19.14
CA ALA A 19 6.44 12.30 18.34
C ALA A 19 6.78 11.12 17.44
N TYR A 20 7.79 11.26 16.56
CA TYR A 20 8.13 10.18 15.64
C TYR A 20 8.65 8.94 16.40
N ARG A 21 9.34 9.11 17.53
CA ARG A 21 9.77 7.97 18.37
C ARG A 21 8.60 7.23 19.02
N SER A 22 7.54 7.95 19.40
CA SER A 22 6.32 7.32 19.93
C SER A 22 5.61 6.46 18.88
N LEU A 23 5.78 6.78 17.60
CA LEU A 23 5.31 6.01 16.45
C LEU A 23 6.28 4.88 16.05
N GLY A 24 7.39 4.70 16.77
CA GLY A 24 8.42 3.70 16.47
C GLY A 24 9.33 4.06 15.29
N LEU A 25 9.30 5.31 14.83
CA LEU A 25 10.11 5.81 13.71
C LEU A 25 11.44 6.39 14.19
N THR A 26 12.32 6.66 13.23
CA THR A 26 13.57 7.41 13.40
C THR A 26 13.67 8.50 12.35
N MET A 27 14.37 9.60 12.66
CA MET A 27 14.65 10.64 11.66
C MET A 27 15.83 10.20 10.78
N VAL A 28 15.62 10.23 9.47
CA VAL A 28 16.63 9.93 8.45
C VAL A 28 16.83 11.17 7.58
N ILE A 29 18.09 11.48 7.29
CA ILE A 29 18.49 12.66 6.55
C ILE A 29 19.28 12.21 5.33
N GLU A 30 18.81 12.61 4.16
CA GLU A 30 19.39 12.24 2.86
C GLU A 30 19.68 13.50 2.05
N GLU A 31 20.79 13.50 1.30
CA GLU A 31 21.10 14.55 0.32
C GLU A 31 20.88 13.94 -1.07
N ASP A 32 19.97 14.51 -1.86
CA ASP A 32 19.65 14.07 -3.22
C ASP A 32 19.52 15.27 -4.16
N GLY A 33 20.21 15.26 -5.31
CA GLY A 33 20.04 16.26 -6.36
C GLY A 33 20.32 17.73 -5.99
N GLY A 34 20.92 18.02 -4.82
CA GLY A 34 21.03 19.40 -4.33
C GLY A 34 19.87 19.83 -3.43
N GLU A 35 19.12 18.87 -2.90
CA GLU A 35 18.12 19.02 -1.86
C GLU A 35 18.51 18.16 -0.64
N LEU A 36 18.10 18.61 0.55
CA LEU A 36 18.16 17.82 1.77
C LEU A 36 16.75 17.33 2.10
N ALA A 37 16.59 16.01 2.18
CA ALA A 37 15.36 15.38 2.64
C ALA A 37 15.49 14.96 4.11
N VAL A 38 14.50 15.31 4.93
CA VAL A 38 14.32 14.79 6.29
C VAL A 38 13.06 13.92 6.28
N ARG A 39 13.24 12.62 6.50
CA ARG A 39 12.18 11.61 6.51
C ARG A 39 12.07 10.97 7.89
N PHE A 40 10.90 10.41 8.20
CA PHE A 40 10.68 9.68 9.44
C PHE A 40 10.33 8.22 9.12
N GLN A 41 11.24 7.30 9.43
CA GLN A 41 11.13 5.90 9.03
C GLN A 41 11.73 4.95 10.06
N ALA A 42 11.19 3.73 10.15
CA ALA A 42 11.75 2.61 10.93
C ALA A 42 12.56 1.64 10.06
N GLY A 43 12.64 1.90 8.75
CA GLY A 43 13.34 1.11 7.74
C GLY A 43 12.93 1.56 6.34
N PRO A 44 13.38 0.87 5.28
CA PRO A 44 13.05 1.25 3.90
C PRO A 44 11.56 1.07 3.53
N ARG A 45 10.78 0.38 4.37
CA ARG A 45 9.39 0.00 4.08
C ARG A 45 8.39 0.41 5.15
N VAL A 46 8.83 1.07 6.22
CA VAL A 46 7.95 1.53 7.31
C VAL A 46 8.24 3.00 7.56
N PHE A 47 7.33 3.89 7.19
CA PHE A 47 7.59 5.33 7.16
C PHE A 47 6.34 6.17 7.45
N SER A 48 6.57 7.39 7.93
CA SER A 48 5.56 8.45 7.96
C SER A 48 5.35 8.97 6.54
N PRO A 49 4.10 9.16 6.09
CA PRO A 49 3.84 9.74 4.77
C PRO A 49 4.35 11.19 4.65
N MET A 50 4.56 11.88 5.77
CA MET A 50 5.13 13.23 5.81
C MET A 50 6.67 13.21 5.77
N SER A 51 7.26 14.08 4.94
CA SER A 51 8.69 14.37 4.84
C SER A 51 8.93 15.87 4.64
N LEU A 52 10.16 16.33 4.93
CA LEU A 52 10.58 17.72 4.70
C LEU A 52 11.70 17.77 3.68
N TRP A 53 11.62 18.76 2.81
CA TRP A 53 12.59 18.98 1.75
C TRP A 53 13.11 20.40 1.82
N PHE A 54 14.43 20.55 1.84
CA PHE A 54 15.12 21.83 1.86
C PHE A 54 15.97 21.95 0.60
N GLY A 55 15.72 22.96 -0.23
CA GLY A 55 16.66 23.30 -1.29
C GLY A 55 17.99 23.75 -0.67
N VAL A 56 19.11 23.10 -1.00
CA VAL A 56 20.41 23.40 -0.37
C VAL A 56 21.31 24.33 -1.19
N ASP A 57 20.73 25.10 -2.10
CA ASP A 57 21.42 26.09 -2.93
C ASP A 57 21.57 27.45 -2.22
N VAL A 58 22.13 27.43 -1.00
CA VAL A 58 22.19 28.62 -0.14
C VAL A 58 23.53 28.76 0.58
N ASP A 59 24.22 29.87 0.31
CA ASP A 59 25.40 30.37 1.04
C ASP A 59 25.06 30.89 2.46
N ARG A 60 23.89 30.55 2.98
CA ARG A 60 23.36 30.96 4.30
C ARG A 60 22.81 29.78 5.08
N ASP A 61 22.60 30.00 6.37
CA ASP A 61 21.88 29.06 7.24
C ASP A 61 20.43 28.86 6.74
N VAL A 62 20.04 27.59 6.68
CA VAL A 62 18.70 27.13 6.28
C VAL A 62 17.77 27.22 7.48
N THR A 63 16.57 27.76 7.26
CA THR A 63 15.52 27.88 8.29
C THR A 63 14.33 26.96 7.98
N LEU A 64 13.39 26.83 8.92
CA LEU A 64 12.17 26.02 8.69
C LEU A 64 11.27 26.58 7.60
N GLN A 65 11.31 27.91 7.37
CA GLN A 65 10.57 28.56 6.31
C GLN A 65 11.10 28.23 4.90
N ASP A 66 12.33 27.72 4.82
CA ASP A 66 12.90 27.20 3.57
C ASP A 66 12.41 25.77 3.25
N ALA A 67 11.70 25.12 4.19
CA ALA A 67 11.20 23.77 4.03
C ALA A 67 9.95 23.73 3.14
N THR A 68 9.92 22.72 2.27
CA THR A 68 8.70 22.21 1.68
C THR A 68 8.29 20.96 2.45
N VAL A 69 7.07 20.94 2.98
CA VAL A 69 6.48 19.70 3.51
C VAL A 69 5.90 18.95 2.33
N ALA A 70 6.30 17.69 2.19
CA ALA A 70 5.74 16.75 1.23
C ALA A 70 5.02 15.65 2.01
N VAL A 71 3.78 15.38 1.63
CA VAL A 71 2.96 14.31 2.19
C VAL A 71 2.58 13.35 1.06
N ASN A 72 3.06 12.11 1.17
CA ASN A 72 2.69 11.03 0.27
C ASN A 72 1.27 10.56 0.62
N CYS A 73 0.35 10.67 -0.32
CA CYS A 73 -1.03 10.27 -0.13
C CYS A 73 -1.21 8.82 -0.58
N TYR A 74 -1.71 7.99 0.33
CA TYR A 74 -2.09 6.61 0.07
C TYR A 74 -3.58 6.43 0.33
N ASP A 75 -4.24 5.63 -0.50
CA ASP A 75 -5.52 5.04 -0.15
C ASP A 75 -5.30 3.65 0.48
N LEU A 76 -6.24 3.22 1.31
CA LEU A 76 -6.22 1.91 1.93
C LEU A 76 -7.32 1.07 1.32
N ILE A 77 -6.94 -0.02 0.65
CA ILE A 77 -7.88 -1.02 0.16
C ILE A 77 -7.86 -2.19 1.15
N GLU A 78 -8.98 -2.44 1.82
CA GLU A 78 -9.18 -3.65 2.60
C GLU A 78 -9.50 -4.81 1.65
N VAL A 79 -8.77 -5.92 1.78
CA VAL A 79 -8.87 -7.04 0.85
C VAL A 79 -9.34 -8.28 1.60
N GLY A 80 -10.45 -8.86 1.16
CA GLY A 80 -11.11 -9.97 1.85
C GLY A 80 -11.70 -9.56 3.21
N ASP A 81 -12.09 -10.56 4.01
CA ASP A 81 -12.79 -10.35 5.29
C ASP A 81 -11.89 -10.50 6.53
N ASN A 82 -10.61 -10.82 6.34
CA ASN A 82 -9.67 -11.22 7.41
C ASN A 82 -8.57 -10.16 7.71
N GLY A 83 -8.80 -8.91 7.30
CA GLY A 83 -8.00 -7.75 7.68
C GLY A 83 -6.68 -7.60 6.93
N TRP A 84 -6.64 -8.04 5.67
CA TRP A 84 -5.54 -7.69 4.76
C TRP A 84 -5.75 -6.29 4.20
N ILE A 85 -4.64 -5.58 3.98
CA ILE A 85 -4.67 -4.23 3.43
C ILE A 85 -3.66 -4.08 2.29
N HIS A 86 -4.01 -3.24 1.32
CA HIS A 86 -3.11 -2.71 0.31
C HIS A 86 -3.02 -1.19 0.45
N TRP A 87 -1.81 -0.65 0.44
CA TRP A 87 -1.56 0.79 0.41
C TRP A 87 -1.42 1.23 -1.05
N TRP A 88 -2.50 1.78 -1.62
CA TRP A 88 -2.50 2.30 -2.97
C TRP A 88 -1.88 3.70 -2.99
N TYR A 89 -0.75 3.88 -3.67
CA TYR A 89 -0.16 5.21 -3.84
C TYR A 89 -1.00 6.07 -4.79
N LEU A 90 -1.51 7.20 -4.30
CA LEU A 90 -2.32 8.12 -5.10
C LEU A 90 -1.44 9.18 -5.77
N GLN A 91 -0.75 9.95 -4.96
CA GLN A 91 0.03 11.12 -5.37
C GLN A 91 0.80 11.69 -4.19
N ASP A 92 1.72 12.61 -4.47
CA ASP A 92 2.34 13.45 -3.47
C ASP A 92 1.69 14.83 -3.47
N THR A 93 1.47 15.37 -2.28
CA THR A 93 1.14 16.79 -2.11
C THR A 93 2.32 17.49 -1.48
N SER A 94 2.61 18.72 -1.90
CA SER A 94 3.67 19.52 -1.30
C SER A 94 3.25 20.97 -1.17
N HIS A 95 3.67 21.60 -0.06
CA HIS A 95 3.43 23.00 0.17
C HIS A 95 4.57 23.61 0.98
N ARG A 96 4.83 24.90 0.73
CA ARG A 96 5.71 25.69 1.60
C ARG A 96 4.96 26.07 2.86
N ILE A 97 5.66 26.04 3.98
CA ILE A 97 5.07 26.34 5.27
C ILE A 97 5.27 27.83 5.58
N GLU A 98 4.20 28.51 5.98
CA GLU A 98 4.24 29.89 6.45
C GLU A 98 4.05 29.93 7.98
N GLY A 99 4.62 30.94 8.63
CA GLY A 99 4.51 31.15 10.07
C GLY A 99 5.84 31.16 10.81
N THR A 100 5.78 31.19 12.13
CA THR A 100 6.94 31.09 13.01
C THR A 100 7.44 29.65 13.10
N ASP A 101 8.73 29.44 13.43
CA ASP A 101 9.30 28.11 13.67
C ASP A 101 8.46 27.26 14.65
N GLU A 102 7.87 27.90 15.66
CA GLU A 102 7.05 27.26 16.70
C GLU A 102 5.71 26.78 16.15
N GLU A 103 5.02 27.61 15.36
CA GLU A 103 3.77 27.24 14.69
C GLU A 103 4.00 26.13 13.66
N ILE A 104 5.07 26.24 12.88
CA ILE A 104 5.47 25.26 11.88
C ILE A 104 5.68 23.89 12.53
N LEU A 105 6.52 23.81 13.57
CA LEU A 105 6.82 22.53 14.23
C LEU A 105 5.61 21.96 14.98
N ALA A 106 4.74 22.81 15.54
CA ALA A 106 3.51 22.37 16.17
C ALA A 106 2.54 21.74 15.15
N GLY A 107 2.33 22.38 14.00
CA GLY A 107 1.49 21.85 12.92
C GLY A 107 2.04 20.54 12.36
N MET A 108 3.34 20.47 12.10
CA MET A 108 3.98 19.22 11.64
C MET A 108 3.85 18.08 12.64
N LYS A 109 3.92 18.37 13.94
CA LYS A 109 3.69 17.37 14.98
C LYS A 109 2.25 16.86 14.93
N GLU A 110 1.28 17.75 14.77
CA GLU A 110 -0.13 17.38 14.63
C GLU A 110 -0.36 16.51 13.39
N GLU A 111 0.16 16.92 12.22
CA GLU A 111 0.07 16.17 10.97
C GLU A 111 0.69 14.77 11.12
N MET A 112 1.93 14.69 11.63
CA MET A 112 2.61 13.41 11.87
C MET A 112 1.82 12.46 12.76
N MET A 113 1.15 13.00 13.78
CA MET A 113 0.34 12.18 14.70
C MET A 113 -1.04 11.83 14.13
N THR A 114 -1.51 12.58 13.13
CA THR A 114 -2.80 12.36 12.47
C THR A 114 -2.67 11.34 11.35
N TYR A 115 -1.57 11.38 10.61
CA TYR A 115 -1.34 10.44 9.53
C TYR A 115 -0.95 9.05 10.04
N THR A 116 -1.54 8.03 9.41
CA THR A 116 -1.19 6.63 9.68
C THR A 116 0.22 6.33 9.17
N VAL A 117 1.03 5.65 9.98
CA VAL A 117 2.32 5.10 9.55
C VAL A 117 2.08 4.07 8.46
N ILE A 118 2.78 4.22 7.34
CA ILE A 118 2.69 3.33 6.18
C ILE A 118 3.68 2.18 6.38
N ASP A 119 3.21 0.95 6.20
CA ASP A 119 4.03 -0.28 6.20
C ASP A 119 3.79 -1.04 4.89
N VAL A 120 4.79 -1.02 4.01
CA VAL A 120 4.81 -1.76 2.73
C VAL A 120 5.72 -2.99 2.82
N ASP A 121 5.98 -3.51 4.03
CA ASP A 121 6.79 -4.70 4.20
C ASP A 121 6.06 -5.96 3.74
N TYR A 122 6.47 -6.41 2.56
CA TYR A 122 6.17 -7.69 1.92
C TYR A 122 6.34 -8.92 2.81
N SER A 123 7.08 -8.84 3.92
CA SER A 123 7.20 -9.93 4.89
C SER A 123 6.02 -10.02 5.86
N ARG A 124 5.25 -8.94 6.07
CA ARG A 124 4.13 -8.88 7.01
C ARG A 124 2.97 -9.76 6.54
N PRO A 125 2.38 -10.62 7.38
CA PRO A 125 1.39 -11.61 6.96
C PRO A 125 0.01 -11.04 6.61
N ARG A 126 -0.17 -9.70 6.52
CA ARG A 126 -1.44 -9.03 6.20
C ARG A 126 -1.30 -7.81 5.29
N ILE A 127 -0.19 -7.73 4.55
CA ILE A 127 0.06 -6.68 3.57
C ILE A 127 0.04 -7.30 2.17
N ILE A 128 -0.85 -6.78 1.33
CA ILE A 128 -0.99 -7.13 -0.08
C ILE A 128 0.00 -6.32 -0.91
N GLN A 129 0.73 -7.01 -1.78
CA GLN A 129 1.74 -6.42 -2.64
C GLN A 129 1.14 -5.99 -3.97
N SER A 130 0.33 -6.86 -4.58
CA SER A 130 -0.16 -6.63 -5.93
C SER A 130 -1.34 -5.66 -5.91
N THR A 131 -1.14 -4.52 -6.55
CA THR A 131 -2.20 -3.54 -6.80
C THR A 131 -3.31 -4.16 -7.65
N ALA A 132 -2.96 -4.99 -8.64
CA ALA A 132 -3.92 -5.70 -9.47
C ALA A 132 -4.78 -6.67 -8.64
N PHE A 133 -4.16 -7.43 -7.72
CA PHE A 133 -4.88 -8.29 -6.79
C PHE A 133 -5.84 -7.49 -5.90
N ALA A 134 -5.36 -6.39 -5.30
CA ALA A 134 -6.17 -5.55 -4.43
C ALA A 134 -7.39 -4.96 -5.16
N LEU A 135 -7.25 -4.52 -6.42
CA LEU A 135 -8.38 -4.05 -7.20
C LEU A 135 -9.33 -5.17 -7.61
N ALA A 136 -8.80 -6.34 -7.98
CA ALA A 136 -9.62 -7.47 -8.37
C ALA A 136 -10.59 -7.89 -7.26
N TRP A 137 -10.21 -7.70 -5.99
CA TRP A 137 -11.13 -7.86 -4.86
C TRP A 137 -12.36 -6.95 -4.99
N GLU A 138 -12.14 -5.63 -5.06
CA GLU A 138 -13.23 -4.65 -5.11
C GLU A 138 -14.04 -4.71 -6.42
N GLU A 139 -13.36 -4.94 -7.55
CA GLU A 139 -13.96 -4.81 -8.87
C GLU A 139 -14.56 -6.11 -9.42
N ALA A 140 -14.10 -7.28 -8.97
CA ALA A 140 -14.54 -8.56 -9.52
C ALA A 140 -14.96 -9.56 -8.43
N VAL A 141 -14.07 -9.88 -7.50
CA VAL A 141 -14.26 -11.02 -6.59
C VAL A 141 -15.38 -10.75 -5.59
N ARG A 142 -15.36 -9.62 -4.89
CA ARG A 142 -16.31 -9.29 -3.82
C ARG A 142 -17.76 -9.29 -4.31
N GLY A 143 -18.01 -8.64 -5.44
CA GLY A 143 -19.35 -8.59 -6.04
C GLY A 143 -19.83 -9.96 -6.48
N THR A 144 -18.98 -10.72 -7.18
CA THR A 144 -19.35 -12.07 -7.65
C THR A 144 -19.57 -13.03 -6.49
N THR A 145 -18.74 -13.02 -5.45
CA THR A 145 -18.91 -13.93 -4.30
C THR A 145 -20.16 -13.61 -3.49
N GLN A 146 -20.48 -12.32 -3.30
CA GLN A 146 -21.72 -11.90 -2.63
C GLN A 146 -22.99 -12.34 -3.38
N VAL A 147 -23.01 -12.24 -4.70
CA VAL A 147 -24.19 -12.64 -5.51
C VAL A 147 -24.39 -14.15 -5.54
N ASN A 148 -23.34 -14.93 -5.31
CA ASN A 148 -23.37 -16.40 -5.35
C ASN A 148 -23.41 -17.05 -3.95
N ASP A 149 -23.83 -16.30 -2.92
CA ASP A 149 -24.01 -16.78 -1.54
C ASP A 149 -22.75 -17.47 -0.96
N ILE A 150 -21.56 -16.96 -1.30
CA ILE A 150 -20.29 -17.43 -0.75
C ILE A 150 -20.12 -16.87 0.67
N GLU A 151 -19.90 -17.75 1.65
CA GLU A 151 -19.85 -17.35 3.06
C GLU A 151 -18.55 -16.64 3.46
N GLU A 152 -17.41 -17.03 2.89
CA GLU A 152 -16.09 -16.50 3.24
C GLU A 152 -15.14 -16.50 2.04
N VAL A 153 -14.35 -15.44 1.91
CA VAL A 153 -13.20 -15.39 0.98
C VAL A 153 -11.92 -15.28 1.78
N ILE A 154 -11.10 -16.33 1.71
CA ILE A 154 -9.81 -16.40 2.37
C ILE A 154 -8.75 -15.80 1.45
N VAL A 155 -8.08 -14.76 1.94
CA VAL A 155 -6.90 -14.21 1.30
C VAL A 155 -5.65 -14.95 1.78
N GLU A 156 -4.92 -15.52 0.83
CA GLU A 156 -3.66 -16.22 1.06
C GLU A 156 -2.51 -15.53 0.32
N ARG A 157 -1.31 -15.60 0.90
CA ARG A 157 -0.06 -15.20 0.24
C ARG A 157 0.98 -16.29 0.39
N ASP A 158 1.51 -16.74 -0.73
CA ASP A 158 2.64 -17.67 -0.79
C ASP A 158 3.89 -16.91 -1.23
N SER A 159 4.79 -16.64 -0.28
CA SER A 159 6.05 -15.94 -0.56
C SER A 159 7.09 -16.80 -1.27
N VAL A 160 6.93 -18.14 -1.28
CA VAL A 160 7.84 -19.05 -1.99
C VAL A 160 7.46 -19.13 -3.46
N ARG A 161 6.16 -19.12 -3.74
CA ARG A 161 5.61 -19.09 -5.10
C ARG A 161 5.43 -17.68 -5.64
N GLU A 162 5.65 -16.67 -4.81
CA GLU A 162 5.48 -15.25 -5.15
C GLU A 162 4.08 -14.98 -5.71
N THR A 163 3.05 -15.41 -4.97
CA THR A 163 1.65 -15.31 -5.39
C THR A 163 0.74 -14.87 -4.25
N GLU A 164 -0.25 -14.05 -4.57
CA GLU A 164 -1.44 -13.75 -3.76
C GLU A 164 -2.64 -14.52 -4.31
N SER A 165 -3.59 -14.91 -3.45
CA SER A 165 -4.74 -15.69 -3.89
C SER A 165 -6.01 -15.38 -3.09
N PHE A 166 -7.13 -15.37 -3.79
CA PHE A 166 -8.47 -15.51 -3.22
C PHE A 166 -8.87 -16.97 -3.26
N VAL A 167 -9.28 -17.51 -2.11
CA VAL A 167 -9.74 -18.90 -1.97
C VAL A 167 -11.13 -18.89 -1.36
N PHE A 168 -12.07 -19.57 -2.00
CA PHE A 168 -13.45 -19.66 -1.51
C PHE A 168 -14.14 -20.93 -2.03
N GLU A 169 -15.16 -21.37 -1.32
CA GLU A 169 -15.97 -22.54 -1.70
C GLU A 169 -17.34 -22.07 -2.21
N ASP A 170 -17.81 -22.64 -3.32
CA ASP A 170 -19.15 -22.36 -3.82
C ASP A 170 -20.26 -23.17 -3.14
N VAL A 171 -21.52 -22.82 -3.42
CA VAL A 171 -22.69 -23.55 -2.89
C VAL A 171 -22.76 -25.02 -3.30
N LEU A 172 -21.94 -25.46 -4.25
CA LEU A 172 -21.81 -26.85 -4.68
C LEU A 172 -20.64 -27.58 -4.02
N GLY A 173 -19.87 -26.90 -3.16
CA GLY A 173 -18.69 -27.43 -2.47
C GLY A 173 -17.43 -27.47 -3.32
N ARG A 174 -17.34 -26.69 -4.40
CA ARG A 174 -16.16 -26.60 -5.26
C ARG A 174 -15.21 -25.54 -4.74
N GLU A 175 -13.94 -25.88 -4.60
CA GLU A 175 -12.91 -24.92 -4.21
C GLU A 175 -12.51 -24.08 -5.42
N PHE A 176 -12.74 -22.77 -5.34
CA PHE A 176 -12.20 -21.80 -6.28
C PHE A 176 -10.94 -21.20 -5.68
N ARG A 177 -9.91 -21.09 -6.52
CA ARG A 177 -8.70 -20.33 -6.21
C ARG A 177 -8.34 -19.45 -7.38
N VAL A 178 -8.31 -18.15 -7.13
CA VAL A 178 -7.86 -17.11 -8.06
C VAL A 178 -6.50 -16.64 -7.61
N SER A 179 -5.45 -16.91 -8.37
CA SER A 179 -4.06 -16.63 -7.98
C SER A 179 -3.44 -15.56 -8.87
N TYR A 180 -2.84 -14.55 -8.24
CA TYR A 180 -2.11 -13.45 -8.85
C TYR A 180 -0.62 -13.58 -8.52
N PRO A 181 0.23 -13.93 -9.50
CA PRO A 181 1.68 -13.85 -9.36
C PRO A 181 2.15 -12.42 -9.07
N PHE A 182 3.26 -12.25 -8.35
CA PHE A 182 3.86 -10.94 -8.12
C PHE A 182 4.47 -10.34 -9.40
N ASP A 183 4.90 -11.21 -10.33
CA ASP A 183 5.31 -10.80 -11.66
C ASP A 183 4.07 -10.49 -12.51
N GLU A 184 3.83 -9.20 -12.76
CA GLU A 184 2.66 -8.69 -13.50
C GLU A 184 2.61 -9.16 -14.96
N GLU A 185 3.73 -9.61 -15.53
CA GLU A 185 3.77 -10.17 -16.89
C GLU A 185 3.17 -11.60 -16.93
N ILE A 186 3.11 -12.27 -15.79
CA ILE A 186 2.49 -13.60 -15.67
C ILE A 186 0.98 -13.42 -15.43
N PRO A 187 0.11 -14.08 -16.21
CA PRO A 187 -1.33 -13.95 -16.02
C PRO A 187 -1.79 -14.48 -14.66
N ALA A 188 -2.86 -13.89 -14.14
CA ALA A 188 -3.65 -14.45 -13.06
C ALA A 188 -4.30 -15.78 -13.50
N LEU A 189 -4.41 -16.71 -12.57
CA LEU A 189 -4.88 -18.07 -12.81
C LEU A 189 -6.16 -18.34 -12.02
N ILE A 190 -7.18 -18.89 -12.68
CA ILE A 190 -8.36 -19.44 -11.98
C ILE A 190 -8.27 -20.96 -12.00
N THR A 191 -8.33 -21.56 -10.81
CA THR A 191 -8.43 -23.00 -10.61
C THR A 191 -9.72 -23.37 -9.90
N ILE A 192 -10.30 -24.51 -10.28
CA ILE A 192 -11.45 -25.12 -9.59
C ILE A 192 -11.06 -26.55 -9.23
N ASP A 193 -11.17 -26.90 -7.95
CA ASP A 193 -10.75 -28.19 -7.39
C ASP A 193 -9.30 -28.55 -7.79
N GLY A 194 -8.41 -27.55 -7.76
CA GLY A 194 -7.00 -27.68 -8.13
C GLY A 194 -6.72 -27.82 -9.63
N ARG A 195 -7.73 -27.75 -10.49
CA ARG A 195 -7.55 -27.82 -11.95
C ARG A 195 -7.59 -26.42 -12.54
N LYS A 196 -6.56 -26.06 -13.32
CA LYS A 196 -6.54 -24.84 -14.12
C LYS A 196 -7.73 -24.82 -15.08
N VAL A 197 -8.49 -23.73 -15.02
CA VAL A 197 -9.65 -23.49 -15.90
C VAL A 197 -9.41 -22.30 -16.81
N LEU A 198 -8.81 -21.22 -16.30
CA LEU A 198 -8.59 -19.99 -17.07
C LEU A 198 -7.29 -19.28 -16.68
N GLU A 199 -6.78 -18.46 -17.61
CA GLU A 199 -5.71 -17.48 -17.40
C GLU A 199 -6.20 -16.12 -17.89
N ILE A 200 -5.95 -15.07 -17.10
CA ILE A 200 -6.40 -13.70 -17.36
C ILE A 200 -5.22 -12.77 -17.09
N ARG A 201 -5.04 -11.73 -17.90
CA ARG A 201 -4.02 -10.71 -17.60
C ARG A 201 -4.37 -10.01 -16.29
N GLN A 202 -3.38 -9.76 -15.43
CA GLN A 202 -3.64 -9.31 -14.06
C GLN A 202 -4.43 -7.99 -13.98
N HIS A 203 -4.26 -7.10 -14.97
CA HIS A 203 -4.90 -5.78 -15.00
C HIS A 203 -6.27 -5.75 -15.68
N GLU A 204 -6.77 -6.89 -16.17
CA GLU A 204 -8.06 -6.99 -16.88
C GLU A 204 -9.19 -7.40 -15.92
N ASN A 205 -9.48 -6.55 -14.91
CA ASN A 205 -10.46 -6.88 -13.86
C ASN A 205 -11.88 -7.13 -14.41
N ALA A 206 -12.27 -6.44 -15.48
CA ALA A 206 -13.55 -6.70 -16.15
C ALA A 206 -13.60 -8.10 -16.81
N GLU A 207 -12.47 -8.59 -17.33
CA GLU A 207 -12.37 -9.96 -17.85
C GLU A 207 -12.42 -10.98 -16.71
N MET A 208 -11.79 -10.67 -15.56
CA MET A 208 -11.89 -11.48 -14.34
C MET A 208 -13.33 -11.61 -13.84
N GLU A 209 -14.05 -10.50 -13.73
CA GLU A 209 -15.46 -10.49 -13.31
C GLU A 209 -16.33 -11.32 -14.27
N GLN A 210 -16.17 -11.12 -15.58
CA GLN A 210 -16.89 -11.89 -16.59
C GLN A 210 -16.59 -13.38 -16.52
N ALA A 211 -15.32 -13.75 -16.35
CA ALA A 211 -14.90 -15.13 -16.23
C ALA A 211 -15.48 -15.79 -14.98
N LEU A 212 -15.40 -15.15 -13.82
CA LEU A 212 -15.98 -15.65 -12.58
C LEU A 212 -17.50 -15.84 -12.75
N ASN A 213 -18.21 -14.82 -13.22
CA ASN A 213 -19.66 -14.89 -13.47
C ASN A 213 -20.02 -16.05 -14.42
N ALA A 214 -19.23 -16.29 -15.48
CA ALA A 214 -19.46 -17.38 -16.40
C ALA A 214 -19.23 -18.77 -15.79
N LEU A 215 -18.27 -18.89 -14.85
CA LEU A 215 -17.94 -20.15 -14.14
C LEU A 215 -18.97 -20.51 -13.06
N PHE A 216 -19.68 -19.52 -12.55
CA PHE A 216 -20.82 -19.69 -11.65
C PHE A 216 -22.13 -19.99 -12.38
N ASP A 217 -22.22 -19.75 -13.70
CA ASP A 217 -23.41 -20.09 -14.47
C ASP A 217 -23.59 -21.63 -14.56
N PRO A 218 -24.70 -22.20 -14.03
CA PRO A 218 -24.95 -23.64 -14.05
C PRO A 218 -24.97 -24.24 -15.46
N ARG A 219 -25.19 -23.41 -16.49
CA ARG A 219 -25.23 -23.84 -17.90
C ARG A 219 -23.84 -24.10 -18.50
N ASN A 220 -22.79 -23.56 -17.88
CA ASN A 220 -21.41 -23.65 -18.35
C ASN A 220 -20.59 -24.71 -17.59
N LEU A 221 -21.20 -25.40 -16.62
CA LEU A 221 -20.53 -26.46 -15.89
C LEU A 221 -20.33 -27.70 -16.77
N PRO A 222 -19.11 -28.27 -16.83
CA PRO A 222 -18.90 -29.55 -17.50
C PRO A 222 -19.77 -30.60 -16.83
N ARG A 223 -20.75 -31.13 -17.57
CA ARG A 223 -21.62 -32.21 -17.07
C ARG A 223 -20.72 -33.39 -16.71
N HIS A 224 -20.69 -33.74 -15.42
CA HIS A 224 -20.06 -34.97 -14.97
C HIS A 224 -20.68 -36.14 -15.74
N SER A 225 -19.89 -36.71 -16.65
CA SER A 225 -20.21 -37.98 -17.28
C SER A 225 -20.04 -39.03 -16.19
N ARG A 226 -21.16 -39.58 -15.72
CA ARG A 226 -21.16 -40.80 -14.90
C ARG A 226 -20.76 -42.00 -15.73
#